data_AF-A0A5N5ICM1-F1
#
_entry.id   AF-A0A5N5ICM1-F1
#
_cell.length_a   1.000
_cell.length_b   1.000
_cell.length_c   1.000
_cell.angle_alpha   90.00
_cell.angle_beta   90.00
_cell.angle_gamma   90.00
#
_symmetry.space_group_name_H-M   'P 1'
#
loop_
_entity.id
_entity.type
_entity.pdbx_description
1 polymer ?
#
loop_
_entity_poly.entity_id
_entity_poly.type
_entity_poly.pdbx_seq_one_letter_code
_entity_poly.pdbx_strand_id
1 'polypeptide(L)'
;MEQGTQGNIVVRRHGREESQVDEERVVDLSGQVHLLPCSIKFNGPSNVSQYFKPKPTGIESEGLRTQEACFRGRKLQGASISVPDGYSGFVLGKKSLGKRNLSDNSDGSSNRWEMNAKYKSITYWNHDSLPSQDDAFLRCFHWLSVAKSMHKPATAEDLVSAAAALEKMN
;
A
#
# COMPACT_ATOMS: atom_id res chain seq x y z
N MET A 1 21.94 -17.90 -11.28
CA MET A 1 21.79 -16.68 -10.47
C MET A 1 21.21 -15.63 -11.39
N GLU A 2 19.89 -15.41 -11.32
CA GLU A 2 19.23 -14.38 -12.12
C GLU A 2 19.61 -13.00 -11.58
N GLN A 3 20.15 -12.15 -12.44
CA GLN A 3 20.45 -10.77 -12.08
C GLN A 3 19.13 -10.03 -11.86
N GLY A 4 18.89 -9.60 -10.63
CA GLY A 4 17.71 -8.82 -10.28
C GLY A 4 17.67 -7.51 -11.06
N THR A 5 16.61 -7.26 -11.82
CA THR A 5 16.38 -6.00 -12.51
C THR A 5 16.16 -4.89 -11.49
N GLN A 6 17.16 -4.03 -11.28
CA GLN A 6 17.00 -2.80 -10.51
C GLN A 6 16.20 -1.78 -11.34
N GLY A 7 14.92 -1.60 -11.02
CA GLY A 7 14.10 -0.52 -11.54
C GLY A 7 14.08 0.66 -10.57
N ASN A 8 14.39 1.86 -11.06
CA ASN A 8 14.22 3.09 -10.27
C ASN A 8 12.75 3.55 -10.34
N ILE A 9 12.06 3.57 -9.20
CA ILE A 9 10.74 4.19 -9.08
C ILE A 9 10.95 5.66 -8.74
N VAL A 10 10.78 6.54 -9.72
CA VAL A 10 10.83 8.00 -9.50
C VAL A 10 9.46 8.46 -9.03
N VAL A 11 9.24 8.50 -7.72
CA VAL A 11 8.04 9.12 -7.12
C VAL A 11 8.27 10.63 -7.04
N ARG A 12 7.77 11.39 -8.01
CA ARG A 12 7.84 12.87 -7.95
C ARG A 12 6.72 13.39 -7.04
N ARG A 13 7.08 14.06 -5.96
CA ARG A 13 6.16 14.95 -5.24
C ARG A 13 6.10 16.26 -6.05
N HIS A 14 4.94 16.62 -6.57
CA HIS A 14 4.79 17.88 -7.30
C HIS A 14 4.92 19.03 -6.28
N GLY A 15 6.08 19.68 -6.27
CA GLY A 15 6.41 20.82 -5.42
C GLY A 15 6.84 22.00 -6.28
N ARG A 16 5.86 22.88 -6.53
CA ARG A 16 5.96 24.34 -6.78
C ARG A 16 7.13 24.83 -7.65
N GLU A 17 6.91 24.87 -8.97
CA GLU A 17 7.38 25.95 -9.84
C GLU A 17 6.19 26.44 -10.67
N GLU A 18 5.99 27.76 -10.71
CA GLU A 18 4.86 28.43 -11.31
C GLU A 18 4.86 28.24 -12.83
N SER A 19 3.95 27.41 -13.33
CA SER A 19 3.43 27.44 -14.70
C SER A 19 2.07 26.74 -14.69
N GLN A 20 1.01 27.50 -14.95
CA GLN A 20 -0.36 27.01 -15.04
C GLN A 20 -0.49 25.94 -16.13
N VAL A 21 -0.52 24.66 -15.73
CA VAL A 21 -0.99 23.55 -16.55
C VAL A 21 -1.68 22.57 -15.60
N ASP A 22 -2.98 22.35 -15.83
CA ASP A 22 -3.92 21.48 -15.10
C ASP A 22 -3.32 20.60 -13.98
N GLU A 23 -3.61 20.95 -12.72
CA GLU A 23 -3.50 20.01 -11.59
C GLU A 23 -4.44 18.82 -11.86
N GLU A 24 -3.91 17.78 -12.50
CA GLU A 24 -4.56 16.48 -12.60
C GLU A 24 -4.80 15.98 -11.16
N ARG A 25 -6.01 16.19 -10.65
CA ARG A 25 -6.40 15.85 -9.27
C ARG A 25 -6.18 14.35 -9.07
N VAL A 26 -5.12 14.00 -8.33
CA VAL A 26 -4.83 12.61 -7.95
C VAL A 26 -6.05 12.00 -7.27
N VAL A 27 -6.57 10.91 -7.85
CA VAL A 27 -7.77 10.22 -7.36
C VAL A 27 -7.55 9.70 -5.95
N ASP A 28 -8.49 9.98 -5.04
CA ASP A 28 -8.49 9.45 -3.68
C ASP A 28 -9.46 8.26 -3.58
N LEU A 29 -8.91 7.09 -3.29
CA LEU A 29 -9.63 5.82 -3.15
C LEU A 29 -9.80 5.39 -1.70
N SER A 30 -9.61 6.30 -0.73
CA SER A 30 -9.84 6.00 0.68
C SER A 30 -11.26 5.42 0.89
N GLY A 31 -11.32 4.25 1.53
CA GLY A 31 -12.58 3.50 1.73
C GLY A 31 -13.08 2.69 0.52
N GLN A 32 -12.40 2.75 -0.62
CA GLN A 32 -12.78 2.05 -1.87
C GLN A 32 -11.81 0.93 -2.26
N VAL A 33 -10.73 0.73 -1.49
CA VAL A 33 -9.75 -0.33 -1.71
C VAL A 33 -10.14 -1.56 -0.89
N HIS A 34 -10.25 -2.72 -1.55
CA HIS A 34 -10.66 -3.97 -0.94
C HIS A 34 -9.64 -5.09 -1.18
N LEU A 35 -9.20 -5.76 -0.11
CA LEU A 35 -8.43 -7.00 -0.18
C LEU A 35 -9.37 -8.19 0.06
N LEU A 36 -9.64 -8.97 -0.99
CA LEU A 36 -10.51 -10.14 -0.92
C LEU A 36 -9.73 -11.40 -0.54
N PRO A 37 -10.35 -12.38 0.16
CA PRO A 37 -9.72 -13.65 0.52
C PRO A 37 -9.75 -14.65 -0.65
N CYS A 38 -9.54 -14.16 -1.87
CA CYS A 38 -9.54 -14.97 -3.08
C CYS A 38 -8.79 -14.27 -4.22
N SER A 39 -8.36 -15.06 -5.20
CA SER A 39 -7.73 -14.55 -6.41
C SER A 39 -8.76 -14.45 -7.54
N ILE A 40 -8.87 -13.26 -8.15
CA ILE A 40 -9.65 -13.04 -9.36
C ILE A 40 -8.69 -13.05 -10.55
N LYS A 41 -8.88 -13.99 -11.48
CA LYS A 41 -7.99 -14.12 -12.66
C LYS A 41 -8.12 -12.95 -13.65
N PHE A 42 -9.29 -12.32 -13.68
CA PHE A 42 -9.54 -11.15 -14.53
C PHE A 42 -8.92 -9.90 -13.91
N ASN A 43 -8.12 -9.18 -14.70
CA ASN A 43 -7.53 -7.90 -14.32
C ASN A 43 -8.00 -6.82 -15.30
N GLY A 44 -8.90 -5.95 -14.85
CA GLY A 44 -9.49 -4.89 -15.66
C GLY A 44 -10.64 -4.19 -14.95
N PRO A 45 -11.31 -3.22 -15.61
CA PRO A 45 -12.44 -2.49 -15.04
C PRO A 45 -13.57 -3.42 -14.59
N SER A 46 -14.17 -3.09 -13.44
CA SER A 46 -15.31 -3.83 -12.88
C SER A 46 -16.25 -2.86 -12.16
N ASN A 47 -17.55 -3.16 -12.17
CA ASN A 47 -18.56 -2.30 -11.57
C ASN A 47 -18.73 -2.58 -10.06
N VAL A 48 -17.66 -2.33 -9.30
CA VAL A 48 -17.57 -2.69 -7.87
C VAL A 48 -18.68 -2.04 -7.05
N SER A 49 -18.92 -0.73 -7.22
CA SER A 49 -19.92 0.02 -6.45
C SER A 49 -21.36 -0.47 -6.69
N GLN A 50 -21.65 -1.02 -7.87
CA GLN A 50 -22.97 -1.57 -8.16
C GLN A 50 -23.22 -2.91 -7.44
N TYR A 51 -22.21 -3.78 -7.36
CA TYR A 51 -22.40 -5.17 -6.92
C TYR A 51 -21.85 -5.49 -5.53
N PHE A 52 -20.75 -4.86 -5.13
CA PHE A 52 -20.10 -5.10 -3.85
C PHE A 52 -20.49 -3.97 -2.88
N LYS A 53 -21.44 -4.26 -1.98
CA LYS A 53 -22.00 -3.29 -1.04
C LYS A 53 -21.77 -3.74 0.41
N PRO A 54 -20.59 -3.43 0.98
CA PRO A 54 -20.30 -3.61 2.40
C PRO A 54 -21.36 -2.95 3.28
N LYS A 55 -21.78 -3.63 4.33
CA LYS A 55 -22.71 -3.11 5.34
C LYS A 55 -22.08 -3.22 6.73
N PRO A 56 -22.13 -2.16 7.55
CA PRO A 56 -21.75 -2.27 8.95
C PRO A 56 -22.61 -3.32 9.65
N THR A 57 -22.00 -4.17 10.47
CA THR A 57 -22.72 -5.19 11.26
C THR A 57 -23.12 -4.69 12.64
N GLY A 58 -22.51 -3.59 13.11
CA GLY A 58 -22.61 -3.13 14.49
C GLY A 58 -21.74 -3.93 15.48
N ILE A 59 -21.04 -4.96 15.00
CA ILE A 59 -20.14 -5.78 15.80
C ILE A 59 -18.74 -5.16 15.81
N GLU A 60 -18.12 -5.13 16.98
CA GLU A 60 -16.72 -4.77 17.16
C GLU A 60 -15.96 -5.97 17.74
N SER A 61 -14.89 -6.38 17.08
CA SER A 61 -14.05 -7.52 17.47
C SER A 61 -12.63 -7.02 17.65
N GLU A 62 -12.07 -7.12 18.86
CA GLU A 62 -10.69 -6.67 19.15
C GLU A 62 -10.39 -5.22 18.70
N GLY A 63 -11.36 -4.31 18.86
CA GLY A 63 -11.25 -2.91 18.42
C GLY A 63 -11.49 -2.68 16.91
N LEU A 64 -11.85 -3.73 16.17
CA LEU A 64 -12.11 -3.68 14.74
C LEU A 64 -13.62 -3.65 14.47
N ARG A 65 -14.09 -2.55 13.86
CA ARG A 65 -15.47 -2.41 13.42
C ARG A 65 -15.73 -3.32 12.22
N THR A 66 -16.63 -4.27 12.41
CA THR A 66 -16.89 -5.33 11.43
C THR A 66 -17.94 -4.90 10.41
N GLN A 67 -17.66 -5.20 9.15
CA GLN A 67 -18.54 -5.06 8.02
C GLN A 67 -18.80 -6.42 7.39
N GLU A 68 -19.95 -6.57 6.75
CA GLU A 68 -20.35 -7.77 6.01
C GLU A 68 -20.59 -7.43 4.54
N ALA A 69 -20.16 -8.33 3.66
CA ALA A 69 -20.48 -8.29 2.25
C ALA A 69 -20.62 -9.72 1.71
N CYS A 70 -21.20 -9.85 0.51
CA CYS A 70 -21.23 -11.12 -0.20
C CYS A 70 -20.48 -10.99 -1.53
N PHE A 71 -19.63 -11.97 -1.83
CA PHE A 71 -18.97 -12.09 -3.12
C PHE A 71 -19.18 -13.49 -3.68
N ARG A 72 -19.77 -13.60 -4.88
CA ARG A 72 -20.10 -14.88 -5.53
C ARG A 72 -20.91 -15.84 -4.63
N GLY A 73 -21.84 -15.29 -3.87
CA GLY A 73 -22.70 -16.05 -2.94
C GLY A 73 -22.01 -16.48 -1.63
N ARG A 74 -20.76 -16.06 -1.39
CA ARG A 74 -20.03 -16.35 -0.14
C ARG A 74 -20.04 -15.14 0.77
N LYS A 75 -20.33 -15.38 2.05
CA LYS A 75 -20.29 -14.39 3.10
C LYS A 75 -18.85 -14.00 3.41
N LEU A 76 -18.60 -12.69 3.46
CA LEU A 76 -17.35 -12.10 3.85
C LEU A 76 -17.56 -11.25 5.10
N GLN A 77 -16.59 -11.29 6.00
CA GLN A 77 -16.50 -10.40 7.15
C GLN A 77 -15.22 -9.61 7.03
N GLY A 78 -15.28 -8.29 7.21
CA GLY A 78 -14.13 -7.43 6.96
C GLY A 78 -14.06 -6.25 7.91
N ALA A 79 -12.88 -5.66 8.01
CA ALA A 79 -12.65 -4.44 8.77
C ALA A 79 -11.85 -3.44 7.93
N SER A 80 -12.21 -2.17 8.07
CA SER A 80 -11.45 -1.07 7.45
C SER A 80 -10.31 -0.69 8.37
N ILE A 81 -9.09 -0.74 7.85
CA ILE A 81 -7.88 -0.33 8.55
C ILE A 81 -7.29 0.90 7.89
N SER A 82 -6.82 1.83 8.72
CA SER A 82 -6.07 3.00 8.26
C SER A 82 -4.64 2.60 7.94
N VAL A 83 -4.08 3.23 6.91
CA VAL A 83 -2.63 3.18 6.67
C VAL A 83 -1.94 3.80 7.90
N PRO A 84 -0.90 3.16 8.47
CA PRO A 84 -0.23 3.67 9.67
C PRO A 84 0.35 5.08 9.50
N ASP A 85 0.43 5.83 10.60
CA ASP A 85 0.93 7.19 10.61
C ASP A 85 2.36 7.28 10.04
N GLY A 86 2.61 8.32 9.26
CA GLY A 86 3.86 8.50 8.52
C GLY A 86 3.95 7.72 7.21
N TYR A 87 2.95 6.89 6.88
CA TYR A 87 2.86 6.16 5.62
C TYR A 87 1.69 6.66 4.75
N SER A 88 1.71 6.28 3.48
CA SER A 88 0.66 6.61 2.50
C SER A 88 0.48 5.47 1.51
N GLY A 89 -0.76 5.15 1.18
CA GLY A 89 -1.10 4.16 0.16
C GLY A 89 -1.12 4.80 -1.23
N PHE A 90 -0.52 4.13 -2.22
CA PHE A 90 -0.52 4.55 -3.61
C PHE A 90 -0.88 3.39 -4.54
N VAL A 91 -1.59 3.70 -5.63
CA VAL A 91 -1.80 2.79 -6.75
C VAL A 91 -0.91 3.25 -7.89
N LEU A 92 0.01 2.39 -8.31
CA LEU A 92 0.96 2.70 -9.37
C LEU A 92 0.55 2.02 -10.67
N GLY A 93 0.62 2.75 -11.78
CA GLY A 93 0.40 2.24 -13.13
C GLY A 93 1.64 2.40 -14.00
N LYS A 94 1.88 1.44 -14.91
CA LYS A 94 2.93 1.59 -15.92
C LYS A 94 2.42 2.49 -17.04
N LYS A 95 3.18 3.52 -17.39
CA LYS A 95 2.83 4.41 -18.49
C LYS A 95 3.05 3.70 -19.81
N SER A 96 1.99 3.34 -20.52
CA SER A 96 2.13 2.93 -21.92
C SER A 96 2.50 4.18 -22.72
N LEU A 97 3.75 4.26 -23.18
CA LEU A 97 4.09 5.18 -24.26
C LEU A 97 3.28 4.71 -25.47
N GLY A 98 2.10 5.32 -25.69
CA GLY A 98 1.33 5.07 -26.90
C GLY A 98 2.24 5.24 -28.10
N LYS A 99 2.12 4.34 -29.10
CA LYS A 99 2.88 4.33 -30.36
C LYS A 99 3.13 5.76 -30.85
N ARG A 100 4.27 6.36 -30.46
CA ARG A 100 4.70 7.66 -30.94
C ARG A 100 5.96 7.36 -31.72
N ASN A 101 5.79 7.53 -33.03
CA ASN A 101 6.72 7.46 -34.14
C ASN A 101 8.19 7.13 -33.84
N LEU A 102 8.69 6.16 -34.60
CA LEU A 102 10.08 5.81 -34.81
C LEU A 102 10.93 7.04 -35.12
N SER A 103 11.49 7.69 -34.11
CA SER A 103 12.69 8.53 -34.22
C SER A 103 13.06 9.10 -32.85
N ASP A 104 13.62 8.28 -31.97
CA ASP A 104 14.79 8.75 -31.20
C ASP A 104 15.53 7.58 -30.58
N ASN A 105 16.81 7.47 -30.92
CA ASN A 105 17.69 6.38 -30.55
C ASN A 105 18.30 6.67 -29.16
N SER A 106 17.46 6.69 -28.13
CA SER A 106 17.91 6.69 -26.73
C SER A 106 17.48 5.38 -26.05
N ASP A 107 18.46 4.49 -25.97
CA ASP A 107 18.44 3.28 -25.16
C ASP A 107 18.33 3.67 -23.68
N GLY A 108 17.13 3.54 -23.09
CA GLY A 108 16.95 3.77 -21.65
C GLY A 108 15.52 4.07 -21.19
N SER A 109 14.89 3.07 -20.56
CA SER A 109 13.74 3.18 -19.63
C SER A 109 12.30 3.10 -20.19
N SER A 110 11.97 1.95 -20.79
CA SER A 110 10.58 1.49 -20.95
C SER A 110 9.87 1.11 -19.63
N ASN A 111 10.39 1.53 -18.45
CA ASN A 111 9.92 1.14 -17.12
C ASN A 111 9.49 2.34 -16.26
N ARG A 112 8.75 3.27 -16.85
CA ARG A 112 8.21 4.42 -16.12
C ARG A 112 6.87 4.07 -15.46
N TRP A 113 6.82 4.23 -14.13
CA TRP A 113 5.61 4.13 -13.32
C TRP A 113 5.11 5.52 -12.96
N GLU A 114 3.78 5.68 -12.89
CA GLU A 114 3.12 6.89 -12.41
C GLU A 114 2.09 6.56 -11.33
N MET A 115 1.81 7.56 -10.49
CA MET A 115 0.81 7.44 -9.42
C MET A 115 -0.57 7.68 -10.02
N ASN A 116 -1.41 6.65 -10.04
CA ASN A 116 -2.77 6.74 -10.55
C ASN A 116 -3.75 7.20 -9.47
N ALA A 117 -3.50 6.79 -8.22
CA ALA A 117 -4.35 7.12 -7.09
C ALA A 117 -3.60 7.05 -5.75
N LYS A 118 -4.21 7.62 -4.72
CA LYS A 118 -3.80 7.52 -3.32
C LYS A 118 -4.94 6.95 -2.47
N TYR A 119 -4.62 6.38 -1.32
CA TYR A 119 -5.61 5.98 -0.32
C TYR A 119 -5.01 6.05 1.08
N LYS A 120 -5.88 6.29 2.06
CA LYS A 120 -5.54 6.31 3.50
C LYS A 120 -6.11 5.12 4.28
N SER A 121 -7.00 4.35 3.67
CA SER A 121 -7.60 3.17 4.29
C SER A 121 -7.84 2.07 3.28
N ILE A 122 -7.80 0.83 3.77
CA ILE A 122 -8.05 -0.39 3.02
C ILE A 122 -8.97 -1.28 3.85
N THR A 123 -9.94 -1.91 3.20
CA THR A 123 -10.81 -2.90 3.85
C THR A 123 -10.37 -4.29 3.44
N TYR A 124 -9.94 -5.09 4.40
CA TYR A 124 -9.64 -6.50 4.16
C TYR A 124 -10.84 -7.36 4.55
N TRP A 125 -10.93 -8.53 3.93
CA TRP A 125 -12.06 -9.43 4.06
C TRP A 125 -11.57 -10.85 4.32
N ASN A 126 -12.20 -11.49 5.29
CA ASN A 126 -12.07 -12.90 5.63
C ASN A 126 -13.30 -13.67 5.16
N HIS A 127 -13.13 -14.99 4.92
CA HIS A 127 -14.23 -15.87 4.54
C HIS A 127 -14.91 -16.43 5.80
N ASP A 128 -16.11 -15.94 6.08
CA ASP A 128 -16.98 -16.41 7.18
C ASP A 128 -16.34 -16.42 8.59
N SER A 129 -15.26 -15.66 8.80
CA SER A 129 -14.61 -15.48 10.09
C SER A 129 -14.46 -14.00 10.42
N LEU A 130 -14.68 -13.63 11.68
CA LEU A 130 -14.55 -12.25 12.11
C LEU A 130 -13.11 -11.73 11.87
N PRO A 131 -12.94 -10.43 11.58
CA PRO A 131 -11.65 -9.76 11.62
C PRO A 131 -11.00 -9.88 13.01
N SER A 132 -9.69 -10.12 13.07
CA SER A 132 -8.91 -10.24 14.31
C SER A 132 -7.54 -9.58 14.15
N GLN A 133 -6.92 -9.19 15.26
CA GLN A 133 -5.55 -8.63 15.29
C GLN A 133 -4.50 -9.65 14.83
N ASP A 134 -4.81 -10.94 14.88
CA ASP A 134 -3.92 -12.01 14.42
C ASP A 134 -3.93 -12.23 12.91
N ASP A 135 -4.85 -11.58 12.18
CA ASP A 135 -4.93 -11.69 10.73
C ASP A 135 -3.62 -11.26 10.07
N ALA A 136 -3.13 -12.10 9.14
CA ALA A 136 -1.82 -11.90 8.50
C ALA A 136 -1.69 -10.52 7.84
N PHE A 137 -2.79 -9.99 7.30
CA PHE A 137 -2.82 -8.66 6.71
C PHE A 137 -2.64 -7.54 7.74
N LEU A 138 -3.25 -7.63 8.92
CA LEU A 138 -3.03 -6.64 9.98
C LEU A 138 -1.60 -6.69 10.49
N ARG A 139 -1.12 -7.91 10.75
CA ARG A 139 0.25 -8.14 11.21
C ARG A 139 1.31 -7.63 10.22
N CYS A 140 1.00 -7.52 8.93
CA CYS A 140 1.94 -6.95 7.96
C CYS A 140 2.30 -5.49 8.27
N PHE A 141 1.41 -4.71 8.89
CA PHE A 141 1.72 -3.34 9.29
C PHE A 141 2.66 -3.26 10.50
N HIS A 142 2.73 -4.28 11.36
CA HIS A 142 3.71 -4.31 12.44
C HIS A 142 5.15 -4.29 11.92
N TRP A 143 5.38 -4.84 10.72
CA TRP A 143 6.69 -4.79 10.07
C TRP A 143 7.21 -3.37 9.87
N LEU A 144 6.33 -2.40 9.62
CA LEU A 144 6.74 -1.01 9.40
C LEU A 144 7.45 -0.41 10.62
N SER A 145 6.95 -0.71 11.83
CA SER A 145 7.57 -0.28 13.09
C SER A 145 8.92 -0.98 13.31
N VAL A 146 8.97 -2.30 13.07
CA VAL A 146 10.21 -3.09 13.21
C VAL A 146 11.28 -2.59 12.24
N ALA A 147 10.95 -2.42 10.96
CA ALA A 147 11.85 -1.93 9.93
C ALA A 147 12.38 -0.52 10.27
N LYS A 148 11.52 0.37 10.77
CA LYS A 148 11.94 1.71 11.21
C LYS A 148 12.99 1.67 12.32
N SER A 149 12.81 0.79 13.31
CA SER A 149 13.76 0.61 14.40
C SER A 149 15.07 -0.03 13.94
N MET A 150 14.99 -1.08 13.10
CA MET A 150 16.17 -1.79 12.60
C MET A 150 17.06 -0.95 11.69
N HIS A 151 16.46 -0.09 10.86
CA HIS A 151 17.18 0.71 9.88
C HIS A 151 17.48 2.14 10.37
N LYS A 152 17.23 2.45 11.65
CA LYS A 152 17.65 3.71 12.24
C LYS A 152 19.18 3.80 12.21
N PRO A 153 19.79 4.85 11.63
CA PRO A 153 21.24 5.01 11.66
C PRO A 153 21.76 5.05 13.10
N ALA A 154 22.88 4.36 13.37
CA ALA A 154 23.56 4.43 14.66
C ALA A 154 24.26 5.78 14.81
N THR A 155 24.09 6.45 15.95
CA THR A 155 24.82 7.68 16.26
C THR A 155 26.15 7.38 16.96
N ALA A 156 27.04 8.37 17.02
CA ALA A 156 28.30 8.22 17.76
C ALA A 156 28.04 7.94 19.25
N GLU A 157 27.00 8.54 19.82
CA GLU A 157 26.58 8.34 21.21
C GLU A 157 26.08 6.92 21.45
N ASP A 158 25.35 6.33 20.49
CA ASP A 158 24.91 4.93 20.55
C ASP A 158 26.11 3.98 20.58
N LEU A 159 27.14 4.24 19.76
CA LEU A 159 28.37 3.45 19.71
C LEU A 159 29.20 3.58 21.00
N VAL A 160 29.33 4.79 21.53
CA VAL A 160 30.02 5.05 22.80
C VAL A 160 29.29 4.36 23.96
N SER A 161 27.95 4.42 23.99
CA SER A 161 27.13 3.76 25.01
C SER A 161 27.27 2.24 24.95
N ALA A 162 27.30 1.66 23.74
CA ALA A 162 27.51 0.24 23.55
C ALA A 162 28.92 -0.20 24.01
N ALA A 163 29.96 0.57 23.70
CA ALA A 163 31.33 0.30 24.16
C ALA A 163 31.43 0.35 25.70
N ALA A 164 30.84 1.36 26.34
CA ALA A 164 30.81 1.49 27.79
C ALA A 164 30.00 0.37 28.48
N ALA A 165 28.99 -0.19 27.82
CA ALA A 165 28.23 -1.34 28.33
C ALA A 165 29.06 -2.64 28.26
N LEU A 166 29.83 -2.84 27.20
CA LEU A 166 30.76 -3.97 27.05
C LEU A 166 31.87 -3.95 28.10
N GLU A 167 32.43 -2.78 28.40
CA GLU A 167 33.47 -2.65 29.44
C GLU A 167 32.96 -2.97 30.84
N LYS A 168 31.67 -2.73 31.14
CA LYS A 168 31.06 -3.04 32.45
C LYS A 168 30.68 -4.51 32.63
N MET A 169 30.72 -5.30 31.56
CA MET A 169 30.42 -6.74 31.60
C MET A 169 31.67 -7.62 31.77
N ASN A 170 32.86 -7.02 31.71
CA ASN A 170 34.15 -7.64 32.03
C ASN A 170 34.64 -7.24 33.43
#